data_AF-A0A2V5U535-F1
#
_entry.id   AF-A0A2V5U535-F1
#
_cell.length_a   1.000
_cell.length_b   1.000
_cell.length_c   1.000
_cell.angle_alpha   90.00
_cell.angle_beta   90.00
_cell.angle_gamma   90.00
#
_symmetry.space_group_name_H-M   'P 1'
#
loop_
_entity.id
_entity.type
_entity.pdbx_description
1 polymer ?
#
loop_
_entity_poly.entity_id
_entity_poly.type
_entity_poly.pdbx_seq_one_letter_code
_entity_poly.pdbx_strand_id
1 'polypeptide(L)' 'IDAIRCCKLALDRGIGGVLHSASAYFSKHPPVQMTDDEAYRCVEQFIRGERES' A
#
# COMPACT_ATOMS: atom_id res chain seq x y z
N ILE A 1 -2.89 -11.34 5.02
CA ILE A 1 -2.79 -11.95 3.66
C ILE A 1 -2.70 -10.87 2.60
N ASP A 2 -3.55 -9.83 2.65
CA ASP A 2 -3.60 -8.78 1.62
C ASP A 2 -2.32 -7.95 1.48
N ALA A 3 -1.62 -7.65 2.58
CA ALA A 3 -0.31 -6.99 2.52
C ALA A 3 0.70 -7.77 1.65
N ILE A 4 0.73 -9.10 1.73
CA ILE A 4 1.62 -9.95 0.93
C ILE A 4 1.23 -9.90 -0.55
N ARG A 5 -0.07 -9.87 -0.85
CA ARG A 5 -0.57 -9.71 -2.24
C ARG A 5 -0.17 -8.35 -2.81
N CYS A 6 -0.23 -7.29 -2.00
CA CYS A 6 0.25 -5.96 -2.39
C CYS A 6 1.77 -5.97 -2.68
N CYS A 7 2.57 -6.66 -1.85
CA CYS A 7 4.00 -6.83 -2.13
C CYS A 7 4.25 -7.59 -3.44
N LYS A 8 3.49 -8.66 -3.71
CA LYS A 8 3.60 -9.40 -4.98
C LYS A 8 3.23 -8.50 -6.18
N LEU A 9 2.16 -7.73 -6.06
CA LEU A 9 1.76 -6.75 -7.09
C LEU A 9 2.82 -5.68 -7.32
N ALA A 10 3.46 -5.16 -6.27
CA ALA A 10 4.56 -4.22 -6.37
C ALA A 10 5.76 -4.83 -7.12
N LEU A 11 6.14 -6.07 -6.76
CA LEU A 11 7.21 -6.81 -7.43
C LEU A 11 6.91 -7.00 -8.92
N ASP A 12 5.67 -7.35 -9.27
CA ASP A 12 5.27 -7.54 -10.67
C ASP A 12 5.29 -6.22 -11.47
N ARG A 13 5.16 -5.08 -10.79
CA ARG A 13 5.26 -3.74 -11.37
C ARG A 13 6.68 -3.15 -11.31
N GLY A 14 7.67 -3.88 -10.78
CA GLY A 14 9.03 -3.38 -10.60
C GLY A 14 9.14 -2.26 -9.55
N ILE A 15 8.16 -2.13 -8.65
CA ILE A 15 8.14 -1.13 -7.59
C ILE A 15 8.93 -1.68 -6.39
N GLY A 16 9.99 -0.96 -6.02
CA GLY A 16 10.81 -1.25 -4.85
C GLY A 16 10.59 -0.27 -3.71
N GLY A 17 11.03 -0.64 -2.51
CA GLY A 17 10.93 0.20 -1.32
C GLY A 17 9.65 0.00 -0.51
N VAL A 18 9.32 0.98 0.31
CA VAL A 18 8.18 0.92 1.22
C VAL A 18 6.89 1.20 0.46
N LEU A 19 5.92 0.29 0.53
CA LEU A 19 4.56 0.52 0.05
C LEU A 19 3.79 1.33 1.09
N HIS A 20 3.79 2.65 0.97
CA HIS A 20 3.19 3.54 1.97
C HIS A 20 1.69 3.30 2.11
N SER A 21 0.97 3.04 1.02
CA SER A 21 -0.48 2.76 1.02
C SER A 21 -0.80 1.47 1.77
N ALA A 22 -0.09 0.39 1.45
CA ALA A 22 -0.29 -0.89 2.13
C ALA A 22 0.18 -0.82 3.61
N SER A 23 1.30 -0.13 3.87
CA SER A 23 1.82 0.02 5.23
C SER A 23 0.84 0.80 6.10
N ALA A 24 0.33 1.93 5.62
CA ALA A 24 -0.65 2.78 6.31
C ALA A 24 -1.95 2.04 6.60
N TYR A 25 -2.39 1.14 5.72
CA TYR A 25 -3.66 0.42 5.90
C TYR A 25 -3.55 -0.84 6.78
N PHE A 26 -2.42 -1.56 6.71
CA PHE A 26 -2.28 -2.85 7.39
C PHE A 26 -1.47 -2.80 8.70
N SER A 27 -0.80 -1.69 9.01
CA SER A 27 0.13 -1.61 10.15
C SER A 27 -0.32 -0.60 11.20
N LYS A 28 -0.04 -0.90 12.48
CA LYS A 28 -0.30 0.04 13.59
C LYS A 28 0.66 1.23 13.64
N HIS A 29 1.88 1.05 13.13
CA HIS A 29 2.93 2.07 13.14
C HIS A 29 3.53 2.19 11.73
N PRO A 30 2.77 2.71 10.77
CA PRO A 30 3.28 2.90 9.42
C PRO A 30 4.35 4.01 9.39
N PRO A 31 5.29 3.97 8.43
CA PRO A 31 6.27 5.04 8.23
C PRO A 31 5.64 6.40 7.90
N VAL A 32 4.45 6.38 7.28
CA VAL A 32 3.62 7.56 7.02
C VAL A 32 2.26 7.29 7.65
N GLN A 33 1.90 8.11 8.64
CA GLN A 33 0.61 8.03 9.30
C GLN A 33 -0.48 8.60 8.39
N MET A 34 -1.56 7.85 8.24
CA MET A 34 -2.77 8.25 7.51
C MET A 34 -3.97 7.92 8.37
N THR A 35 -5.08 8.62 8.17
CA THR A 35 -6.35 8.17 8.73
C THR A 35 -6.80 6.88 8.05
N ASP A 36 -7.60 6.06 8.72
CA ASP A 36 -8.07 4.77 8.18
C ASP A 36 -8.74 4.91 6.81
N ASP A 37 -9.56 5.96 6.63
CA ASP A 37 -10.25 6.26 5.38
C ASP A 37 -9.28 6.63 4.25
N GLU A 38 -8.24 7.40 4.57
CA GLU A 38 -7.20 7.76 3.59
C GLU A 38 -6.37 6.54 3.22
N ALA A 39 -5.96 5.74 4.20
CA ALA A 39 -5.20 4.52 3.98
C ALA A 39 -5.97 3.52 3.11
N TYR A 40 -7.28 3.38 3.35
CA TYR A 40 -8.17 2.56 2.52
C TYR A 40 -8.21 3.04 1.05
N ARG A 41 -8.40 4.34 0.83
CA ARG A 41 -8.39 4.90 -0.53
C ARG A 41 -7.03 4.73 -1.21
N CYS A 42 -5.94 4.93 -0.47
CA CYS A 42 -4.58 4.81 -1.01
C CYS A 42 -4.28 3.37 -1.44
N VAL A 43 -4.66 2.36 -0.63
CA VAL A 43 -4.43 0.95 -0.99
C VAL A 43 -5.30 0.53 -2.17
N GLU A 44 -6.54 1.01 -2.26
CA GLU A 44 -7.42 0.76 -3.42
C GLU A 44 -6.85 1.36 -4.71
N GLN A 45 -6.35 2.60 -4.67
CA GLN A 45 -5.68 3.23 -5.81
C GLN A 45 -4.41 2.46 -6.22
N PHE A 46 -3.64 2.00 -5.24
CA PHE A 46 -2.48 1.15 -5.51
C PHE A 46 -2.90 -0.14 -6.20
N ILE A 47 -3.93 -0.84 -5.72
CA ILE A 47 -4.43 -2.07 -6.34
C ILE A 47 -4.88 -1.81 -7.80
N ARG A 48 -5.59 -0.71 -8.04
CA ARG A 48 -6.05 -0.29 -9.38
C ARG A 48 -4.93 0.14 -10.34
N GLY A 49 -3.72 0.40 -9.82
CA GLY A 49 -2.60 0.89 -10.62
C GLY A 49 -2.63 2.40 -10.87
N GLU A 50 -3.42 3.13 -10.09
CA GLU A 50 -3.52 4.60 -10.12
C GLU A 50 -2.45 5.26 -9.24
N ARG A 51 -1.69 4.46 -8.48
CA ARG A 51 -0.66 4.89 -7.52
C ARG A 51 0.49 3.88 -7.44
N GLU A 52 1.70 4.39 -7.19
CA GLU A 52 2.93 3.60 -7.14
C GLU A 52 3.35 3.11 -5.73
N SER A 53 2.87 3.71 -4.62
CA SER A 53 3.20 3.22 -3.27
C SER A 53 2.10 3.43 -2.26
#